data_AF-A0A7J4LZS8-F1
#
_entry.id   AF-A0A7J4LZS8-F1
#
_cell.length_a   1.000
_cell.length_b   1.000
_cell.length_c   1.000
_cell.angle_alpha   90.00
_cell.angle_beta   90.00
_cell.angle_gamma   90.00
#
_symmetry.space_group_name_H-M   'P 1'
#
loop_
_entity.id
_entity.type
_entity.pdbx_description
1 polymer ?
#
loop_
_entity_poly.entity_id
_entity_poly.type
_entity_poly.pdbx_seq_one_letter_code
_entity_poly.pdbx_strand_id
1 'polypeptide(L)'
;MVTLKHQLDKTDLEKPSRAVQSTSADIVYYRSLSDIPNAKLVEELMRLGAGSNGWQTPNMESARPIIPFMEGRYKATDALLMRSGVKQVVEFAAGFVPRGMNNPQWNFVHTEQDEDALRQMRDITERIISHQQSMPHFVRFDAVTGEGIDNVMACLREEPVGVT
;
A
#
# COMPACT_ATOMS: atom_id res chain seq x y z
N MET A 1 -35.54 18.29 -21.86
CA MET A 1 -34.74 17.04 -21.78
C MET A 1 -33.28 17.41 -21.99
N VAL A 2 -32.50 17.56 -20.92
CA VAL A 2 -31.06 17.83 -21.00
C VAL A 2 -30.35 16.49 -20.82
N THR A 3 -29.78 15.97 -21.91
CA THR A 3 -28.97 14.77 -21.88
C THR A 3 -27.57 15.14 -21.40
N LEU A 4 -27.29 15.00 -20.12
CA LEU A 4 -25.94 15.08 -19.57
C LEU A 4 -25.16 13.82 -19.97
N LYS A 5 -24.49 13.86 -21.12
CA LYS A 5 -23.36 12.95 -21.40
C LYS A 5 -22.14 13.53 -20.68
N HIS A 6 -21.94 13.16 -19.42
CA HIS A 6 -20.60 13.22 -18.84
C HIS A 6 -19.79 12.08 -19.46
N GLN A 7 -19.13 12.38 -20.58
CA GLN A 7 -17.93 11.65 -20.95
C GLN A 7 -16.89 12.05 -19.89
N LEU A 8 -16.70 11.18 -18.90
CA LEU A 8 -15.53 11.24 -18.03
C LEU A 8 -14.31 11.15 -18.94
N ASP A 9 -13.54 12.24 -18.99
CA ASP A 9 -12.28 12.31 -19.69
C ASP A 9 -11.35 11.27 -19.05
N LYS A 10 -10.83 10.33 -19.83
CA LYS A 10 -9.95 9.26 -19.33
C LYS A 10 -8.68 9.82 -18.67
N THR A 11 -8.30 11.05 -19.02
CA THR A 11 -7.14 11.74 -18.46
C THR A 11 -7.32 12.16 -16.99
N ASP A 12 -8.55 12.30 -16.49
CA ASP A 12 -8.83 12.60 -15.07
C ASP A 12 -8.70 11.37 -14.15
N LEU A 13 -8.61 10.16 -14.71
CA LEU A 13 -8.42 8.91 -13.97
C LEU A 13 -6.92 8.52 -13.82
N GLU A 14 -6.03 9.17 -14.58
CA GLU A 14 -4.60 8.83 -14.61
C GLU A 14 -3.84 9.33 -13.38
N LYS A 15 -4.33 10.38 -12.70
CA LYS A 15 -3.75 10.84 -11.44
C LYS A 15 -4.63 10.41 -10.28
N PRO A 16 -4.07 9.76 -9.25
CA PRO A 16 -4.84 9.46 -8.04
C PRO A 16 -5.42 10.76 -7.51
N SER A 17 -6.69 10.73 -7.11
CA SER A 17 -7.29 11.90 -6.50
C SER A 17 -6.48 12.31 -5.27
N ARG A 18 -6.40 13.62 -5.01
CA ARG A 18 -5.77 14.16 -3.80
C ARG A 18 -6.29 13.50 -2.51
N ALA A 19 -7.54 13.02 -2.52
CA ALA A 19 -8.17 12.31 -1.41
C ALA A 19 -7.55 10.92 -1.14
N VAL A 20 -7.15 10.19 -2.19
CA VAL A 20 -6.45 8.90 -2.05
C VAL A 20 -5.07 9.12 -1.46
N GLN A 21 -4.33 10.11 -1.96
CA GLN A 21 -3.01 10.48 -1.45
C GLN A 21 -3.07 10.95 0.01
N SER A 22 -4.04 11.80 0.38
CA SER A 22 -4.22 12.26 1.77
C SER A 22 -4.62 11.12 2.71
N THR A 23 -5.47 10.20 2.25
CA THR A 23 -5.87 9.04 3.07
C THR A 23 -4.68 8.11 3.29
N SER A 24 -3.91 7.79 2.24
CA SER A 24 -2.70 6.96 2.36
C SER A 24 -1.74 7.58 3.38
N ALA A 25 -1.55 8.90 3.32
CA ALA A 25 -0.71 9.62 4.25
C ALA A 25 -1.16 9.45 5.72
N ASP A 26 -2.45 9.72 6.00
CA ASP A 26 -3.02 9.59 7.34
C ASP A 26 -2.90 8.15 7.87
N ILE A 27 -3.15 7.15 7.03
CA ILE A 27 -3.05 5.74 7.42
C ILE A 27 -1.62 5.36 7.80
N VAL A 28 -0.62 5.85 7.07
CA VAL A 28 0.79 5.62 7.40
C VAL A 28 1.14 6.23 8.75
N TYR A 29 0.67 7.44 9.02
CA TYR A 29 0.82 8.09 10.32
C TYR A 29 0.15 7.29 11.45
N TYR A 30 -1.08 6.79 11.26
CA TYR A 30 -1.73 5.99 12.30
C TYR A 30 -1.00 4.68 12.57
N ARG A 31 -0.49 4.02 11.51
CA ARG A 31 0.29 2.78 11.65
C ARG A 31 1.63 3.02 12.34
N SER A 32 2.28 4.17 12.12
CA SER A 32 3.57 4.49 12.77
C SER A 32 3.46 4.64 14.30
N LEU A 33 2.25 4.89 14.80
CA LEU A 33 1.93 4.99 16.22
C LEU A 33 1.43 3.66 16.82
N SER A 34 1.44 2.57 16.05
CA SER A 34 0.97 1.25 16.45
C SER A 34 2.11 0.23 16.53
N ASP A 35 1.84 -0.94 17.08
CA ASP A 35 2.79 -2.06 17.12
C ASP A 35 2.78 -2.88 15.81
N ILE A 36 3.01 -2.20 14.68
CA ILE A 36 3.23 -2.83 13.37
C ILE A 36 4.73 -2.73 13.05
N PRO A 37 5.42 -3.86 12.74
CA PRO A 37 6.83 -3.82 12.40
C PRO A 37 7.10 -2.90 11.20
N ASN A 38 8.24 -2.19 11.23
CA ASN A 38 8.67 -1.22 10.22
C ASN A 38 7.72 -0.04 9.91
N ALA A 39 6.49 0.01 10.45
CA ALA A 39 5.54 1.08 10.12
C ALA A 39 6.05 2.48 10.48
N LYS A 40 6.73 2.61 11.62
CA LYS A 40 7.37 3.86 12.01
C LYS A 40 8.49 4.28 11.06
N LEU A 41 9.35 3.34 10.67
CA LEU A 41 10.46 3.62 9.76
C LEU A 41 9.96 3.97 8.35
N VAL A 42 8.89 3.32 7.89
CA VAL A 42 8.22 3.66 6.62
C VAL A 42 7.69 5.10 6.67
N GLU A 43 7.02 5.51 7.75
CA GLU A 43 6.53 6.88 7.90
C GLU A 43 7.66 7.91 7.85
N GLU A 44 8.75 7.65 8.59
CA GLU A 44 9.91 8.52 8.64
C GLU A 44 10.57 8.67 7.25
N LEU A 45 10.79 7.56 6.55
CA LEU A 45 11.41 7.56 5.22
C LEU A 45 10.52 8.19 4.13
N MET A 46 9.22 7.95 4.19
CA MET A 46 8.26 8.59 3.30
C MET A 46 8.22 10.11 3.51
N ARG A 47 8.30 10.59 4.77
CA ARG A 47 8.42 12.03 5.06
C ARG A 47 9.72 12.64 4.55
N LEU A 48 10.83 11.92 4.65
CA LEU A 48 12.11 12.36 4.10
C LEU A 48 12.08 12.44 2.57
N GLY A 49 11.41 11.48 1.90
CA GLY A 49 11.29 11.45 0.44
C GLY A 49 10.30 12.47 -0.15
N ALA A 50 9.23 12.80 0.57
CA ALA A 50 8.22 13.77 0.12
C ALA A 50 8.69 15.25 0.19
N GLY A 51 9.80 15.52 0.89
CA GLY A 51 10.18 16.87 1.29
C GLY A 51 9.26 17.40 2.41
N SER A 52 9.78 18.31 3.24
CA SER A 52 9.08 18.85 4.41
C SER A 52 7.79 19.65 4.12
N ASN A 53 7.42 19.83 2.86
CA ASN A 53 6.48 20.87 2.42
C ASN A 53 5.17 20.23 1.95
N GLY A 54 4.35 19.74 2.89
CA GLY A 54 2.97 19.35 2.56
C GLY A 54 2.34 18.30 3.47
N TRP A 55 3.13 17.59 4.26
CA TRP A 55 2.59 16.60 5.20
C TRP A 55 1.96 17.27 6.42
N GLN A 56 0.63 17.21 6.53
CA GLN A 56 -0.06 17.59 7.75
C GLN A 56 -0.31 16.32 8.58
N THR A 57 0.31 16.23 9.75
CA THR A 57 -0.01 15.15 10.67
C THR A 57 -1.45 15.33 11.18
N PRO A 58 -2.28 14.28 11.13
CA PRO A 58 -3.60 14.29 11.74
C PRO A 58 -3.59 14.77 13.20
N ASN A 59 -4.71 15.37 13.64
CA ASN A 59 -4.91 15.66 15.06
C ASN A 59 -4.90 14.35 15.86
N MET A 60 -4.04 14.26 16.87
CA MET A 60 -3.88 13.09 17.72
C MET A 60 -5.19 12.69 18.43
N GLU A 61 -6.04 13.65 18.81
CA GLU A 61 -7.34 13.34 19.44
C GLU A 61 -8.26 12.55 18.48
N SER A 62 -8.27 12.93 17.21
CA SER A 62 -9.00 12.23 16.15
C SER A 62 -8.33 10.91 15.76
N ALA A 63 -7.00 10.83 15.87
CA ALA A 63 -6.19 9.65 15.53
C ALA A 63 -6.36 8.51 16.55
N ARG A 64 -6.51 8.84 17.84
CA ARG A 64 -6.49 7.90 18.96
C ARG A 64 -7.39 6.66 18.79
N PRO A 65 -8.66 6.76 18.35
CA PRO A 65 -9.49 5.56 18.11
C PRO A 65 -9.10 4.79 16.84
N ILE A 66 -8.46 5.44 15.87
CA ILE A 66 -8.10 4.86 14.57
C ILE A 66 -6.85 3.99 14.68
N ILE A 67 -5.86 4.38 15.50
CA ILE A 67 -4.60 3.65 15.70
C ILE A 67 -4.85 2.16 16.02
N PRO A 68 -5.58 1.77 17.09
CA PRO A 68 -5.80 0.36 17.41
C PRO A 68 -6.66 -0.35 16.35
N PHE A 69 -7.54 0.37 15.65
CA PHE A 69 -8.31 -0.20 14.55
C PHE A 69 -7.41 -0.58 13.37
N MET A 70 -6.47 0.30 12.99
CA MET A 70 -5.52 0.04 11.91
C MET A 70 -4.55 -1.08 12.26
N GLU A 71 -4.09 -1.12 13.51
CA GLU A 71 -3.29 -2.23 14.03
C GLU A 71 -4.06 -3.56 13.97
N GLY A 72 -5.28 -3.56 14.49
CA GLY A 72 -6.14 -4.74 14.51
C GLY A 72 -6.44 -5.25 13.11
N ARG A 73 -6.78 -4.37 12.16
CA ARG A 73 -6.97 -4.71 10.75
C ARG A 73 -5.72 -5.35 10.16
N TYR A 74 -4.55 -4.75 10.37
CA TYR A 74 -3.29 -5.28 9.85
C TYR A 74 -3.00 -6.68 10.41
N LYS A 75 -3.00 -6.83 11.74
CA LYS A 75 -2.65 -8.10 12.42
C LYS A 75 -3.68 -9.21 12.15
N ALA A 76 -4.96 -8.87 12.04
CA ALA A 76 -6.01 -9.83 11.70
C ALA A 76 -5.85 -10.38 10.27
N THR A 77 -5.56 -9.51 9.30
CA THR A 77 -5.28 -9.93 7.92
C THR A 77 -4.05 -10.85 7.87
N ASP A 78 -2.94 -10.46 8.50
CA ASP A 78 -1.72 -11.30 8.53
C ASP A 78 -2.00 -12.67 9.14
N ALA A 79 -2.71 -12.71 10.28
CA ALA A 79 -3.08 -13.96 10.94
C ALA A 79 -3.94 -14.86 10.05
N LEU A 80 -4.89 -14.29 9.30
CA LEU A 80 -5.73 -15.04 8.36
C LEU A 80 -4.90 -15.61 7.20
N LEU A 81 -4.02 -14.81 6.60
CA LEU A 81 -3.15 -15.24 5.51
C LEU A 81 -2.23 -16.39 5.97
N MET A 82 -1.58 -16.24 7.13
CA MET A 82 -0.70 -17.27 7.70
C MET A 82 -1.46 -18.58 7.97
N ARG A 83 -2.64 -18.50 8.58
CA ARG A 83 -3.47 -19.70 8.88
C ARG A 83 -4.01 -20.38 7.63
N SER A 84 -4.25 -19.62 6.56
CA SER A 84 -4.74 -20.15 5.29
C SER A 84 -3.65 -20.85 4.48
N GLY A 85 -2.39 -20.82 4.93
CA GLY A 85 -1.28 -21.52 4.28
C GLY A 85 -0.89 -20.91 2.92
N VAL A 86 -1.27 -19.65 2.66
CA VAL A 86 -0.92 -18.97 1.41
C VAL A 86 0.60 -18.82 1.29
N LYS A 87 1.10 -18.94 0.07
CA LYS A 87 2.52 -18.75 -0.27
C LYS A 87 2.78 -17.43 -0.98
N GLN A 88 1.73 -16.86 -1.53
CA GLN A 88 1.77 -15.64 -2.32
C GLN A 88 0.68 -14.69 -1.84
N VAL A 89 0.94 -13.40 -1.86
CA VAL A 89 -0.03 -12.37 -1.45
C VAL A 89 -0.02 -11.25 -2.47
N VAL A 90 -1.21 -10.88 -2.95
CA VAL A 90 -1.42 -9.66 -3.73
C VAL A 90 -2.15 -8.66 -2.85
N GLU A 91 -1.58 -7.48 -2.65
CA GLU A 91 -2.25 -6.38 -1.97
C GLU A 91 -2.61 -5.28 -2.96
N PHE A 92 -3.91 -5.02 -3.08
CA PHE A 92 -4.46 -3.99 -3.95
C PHE A 92 -4.56 -2.64 -3.26
N ALA A 93 -4.16 -1.57 -3.96
CA ALA A 93 -4.09 -0.21 -3.40
C ALA A 93 -3.31 -0.19 -2.07
N ALA A 94 -2.12 -0.77 -2.10
CA ALA A 94 -1.33 -1.10 -0.92
C ALA A 94 -0.77 0.16 -0.21
N GLY A 95 -0.66 1.30 -0.89
CA GLY A 95 -0.08 2.53 -0.35
C GLY A 95 1.31 2.26 0.23
N PHE A 96 1.54 2.63 1.50
CA PHE A 96 2.80 2.35 2.19
C PHE A 96 2.66 1.31 3.31
N VAL A 97 1.90 0.25 3.07
CA VAL A 97 1.80 -0.87 4.02
C VAL A 97 3.09 -1.70 4.06
N PRO A 98 3.67 -1.99 5.25
CA PRO A 98 4.93 -2.72 5.36
C PRO A 98 4.77 -4.26 5.29
N ARG A 99 3.64 -4.79 4.80
CA ARG A 99 3.36 -6.23 4.90
C ARG A 99 4.37 -7.09 4.15
N GLY A 100 4.69 -6.72 2.91
CA GLY A 100 5.67 -7.47 2.10
C GLY A 100 7.06 -7.51 2.70
N MET A 101 7.52 -6.42 3.33
CA MET A 101 8.82 -6.39 4.01
C MET A 101 8.81 -7.13 5.35
N ASN A 102 7.68 -7.13 6.06
CA ASN A 102 7.56 -7.81 7.35
C ASN A 102 7.41 -9.32 7.22
N ASN A 103 7.00 -9.80 6.05
CA ASN A 103 6.69 -11.20 5.78
C ASN A 103 7.46 -11.72 4.56
N PRO A 104 8.81 -11.82 4.65
CA PRO A 104 9.65 -12.23 3.52
C PRO A 104 9.45 -13.68 3.09
N GLN A 105 8.70 -14.48 3.86
CA GLN A 105 8.31 -15.84 3.46
C GLN A 105 7.26 -15.88 2.33
N TRP A 106 6.58 -14.76 2.06
CA TRP A 106 5.58 -14.68 1.00
C TRP A 106 6.19 -14.15 -0.30
N ASN A 107 5.78 -14.72 -1.42
CA ASN A 107 5.88 -14.04 -2.71
C ASN A 107 4.87 -12.88 -2.73
N PHE A 108 5.33 -11.69 -2.36
CA PHE A 108 4.46 -10.53 -2.14
C PHE A 108 4.39 -9.63 -3.38
N VAL A 109 3.19 -9.32 -3.85
CA VAL A 109 2.93 -8.37 -4.92
C VAL A 109 2.24 -7.14 -4.33
N HIS A 110 2.99 -6.07 -4.22
CA HIS A 110 2.54 -4.76 -3.81
C HIS A 110 2.03 -4.00 -5.02
N THR A 111 0.76 -3.60 -5.01
CA THR A 111 0.18 -2.87 -6.14
C THR A 111 -0.36 -1.50 -5.74
N GLU A 112 -0.18 -0.53 -6.64
CA GLU A 112 -0.63 0.86 -6.43
C GLU A 112 -0.95 1.50 -7.79
N GLN A 113 -1.92 2.41 -7.80
CA GLN A 113 -2.29 3.16 -9.01
C GLN A 113 -1.34 4.35 -9.22
N ASP A 114 -0.93 4.99 -8.13
CA ASP A 114 0.03 6.09 -8.11
C ASP A 114 1.47 5.61 -8.36
N GLU A 115 2.06 5.98 -9.50
CA GLU A 115 3.46 5.64 -9.82
C GLU A 115 4.47 6.28 -8.86
N ASP A 116 4.18 7.47 -8.34
CA ASP A 116 5.06 8.15 -7.40
C ASP A 116 5.04 7.45 -6.05
N ALA A 117 3.86 7.07 -5.55
CA ALA A 117 3.76 6.31 -4.31
C ALA A 117 4.37 4.91 -4.46
N LEU A 118 4.14 4.23 -5.59
CA LEU A 118 4.72 2.92 -5.88
C LEU A 118 6.25 2.98 -5.89
N ARG A 119 6.82 3.96 -6.60
CA ARG A 119 8.28 4.18 -6.65
C ARG A 119 8.83 4.51 -5.27
N GLN A 120 8.19 5.41 -4.54
CA GLN A 120 8.62 5.77 -3.20
C GLN A 120 8.59 4.58 -2.24
N MET A 121 7.54 3.76 -2.28
CA MET A 121 7.45 2.57 -1.43
C MET A 121 8.50 1.52 -1.80
N ARG A 122 8.86 1.39 -3.09
CA ARG A 122 9.99 0.56 -3.52
C ARG A 122 11.30 1.06 -2.91
N ASP A 123 11.61 2.35 -3.04
CA ASP A 123 12.84 2.95 -2.49
C ASP A 123 12.92 2.80 -0.96
N ILE A 124 11.79 2.98 -0.26
CA ILE A 124 11.68 2.75 1.18
C ILE A 124 11.98 1.29 1.50
N THR A 125 11.39 0.36 0.76
CA THR A 125 11.57 -1.07 0.97
C THR A 125 13.03 -1.49 0.76
N GLU A 126 13.69 -0.97 -0.29
CA GLU A 126 15.11 -1.20 -0.56
C GLU A 126 16.03 -0.65 0.56
N ARG A 127 15.63 0.42 1.24
CA ARG A 127 16.38 0.97 2.38
C ARG A 127 16.20 0.16 3.67
N ILE A 128 15.05 -0.48 3.83
CA ILE A 128 14.71 -1.26 5.04
C ILE A 128 15.20 -2.69 4.93
N ILE A 129 14.96 -3.33 3.78
CA ILE A 129 15.35 -4.72 3.54
C ILE A 129 16.83 -4.78 3.16
N SER A 130 17.62 -5.48 3.97
CA SER A 130 19.00 -5.82 3.59
C SER A 130 19.01 -6.92 2.51
N HIS A 131 20.12 -7.07 1.79
CA HIS A 131 20.30 -8.02 0.67
C HIS A 131 19.98 -9.50 0.94
N GLN A 132 19.55 -9.89 2.15
CA GLN A 132 19.27 -11.27 2.56
C GLN A 132 17.78 -11.65 2.54
N GLN A 133 16.85 -10.72 2.30
CA GLN A 133 15.42 -11.04 2.19
C GLN A 133 14.91 -10.85 0.76
N SER A 134 13.88 -11.60 0.39
CA SER A 134 13.21 -11.43 -0.92
C SER A 134 12.46 -10.11 -0.95
N MET A 135 12.74 -9.31 -1.98
CA MET A 135 12.02 -8.08 -2.25
C MET A 135 10.60 -8.37 -2.76
N PRO A 136 9.60 -7.59 -2.32
CA PRO A 136 8.28 -7.59 -2.94
C PRO A 136 8.35 -7.19 -4.42
N HIS A 137 7.41 -7.70 -5.22
CA HIS A 137 7.12 -7.19 -6.54
C HIS A 137 6.30 -5.90 -6.42
N PHE A 138 6.73 -4.84 -7.10
CA PHE A 138 6.03 -3.55 -7.13
C PHE A 138 5.42 -3.36 -8.52
N VAL A 139 4.09 -3.42 -8.60
CA VAL A 139 3.35 -3.41 -9.87
C VAL A 139 2.34 -2.28 -9.87
N ARG A 140 2.37 -1.43 -10.92
CA ARG A 140 1.31 -0.44 -11.12
C ARG A 140 0.02 -1.16 -11.49
N PHE A 141 -1.06 -0.85 -10.80
CA PHE A 141 -2.38 -1.42 -11.07
C PHE A 141 -3.48 -0.37 -10.88
N ASP A 142 -4.35 -0.23 -11.88
CA ASP A 142 -5.55 0.59 -11.80
C ASP A 142 -6.75 -0.31 -11.48
N ALA A 143 -7.30 -0.15 -10.27
CA ALA A 143 -8.42 -0.96 -9.79
C ALA A 143 -9.76 -0.65 -10.50
N VAL A 144 -9.88 0.50 -11.16
CA VAL A 144 -11.09 0.90 -11.88
C VAL A 144 -11.10 0.29 -13.28
N THR A 145 -9.96 0.32 -13.97
CA THR A 145 -9.85 -0.15 -15.36
C THR A 145 -9.35 -1.60 -15.48
N GLY A 146 -8.71 -2.13 -14.42
CA GLY A 146 -8.02 -3.41 -14.43
C GLY A 146 -6.65 -3.37 -15.11
N GLU A 147 -6.20 -2.19 -15.55
CA GLU A 147 -4.88 -2.04 -16.18
C GLU A 147 -3.77 -2.49 -15.22
N GLY A 148 -2.83 -3.29 -15.73
CA GLY A 148 -1.72 -3.85 -14.95
C GLY A 148 -1.99 -5.23 -14.35
N ILE A 149 -3.21 -5.80 -14.48
CA ILE A 149 -3.52 -7.13 -13.95
C ILE A 149 -2.60 -8.22 -14.54
N ASP A 150 -2.28 -8.16 -15.83
CA ASP A 150 -1.39 -9.14 -16.45
C ASP A 150 0.02 -9.13 -15.84
N ASN A 151 0.50 -7.94 -15.43
CA ASN A 151 1.78 -7.81 -14.74
C ASN A 151 1.73 -8.36 -13.31
N VAL A 152 0.59 -8.20 -12.62
CA VAL A 152 0.35 -8.83 -11.31
C VAL A 152 0.39 -10.35 -11.46
N MET A 153 -0.34 -10.89 -12.46
CA MET A 153 -0.40 -12.32 -12.71
C MET A 153 0.95 -12.91 -13.11
N ALA A 154 1.78 -12.15 -13.86
CA ALA A 154 3.12 -12.57 -14.24
C ALA A 154 4.09 -12.72 -13.05
N CYS A 155 3.77 -12.14 -11.90
CA CYS A 155 4.55 -12.28 -10.66
C CYS A 155 4.16 -13.52 -9.85
N LEU A 156 3.04 -14.18 -10.19
CA LEU A 156 2.50 -15.30 -9.44
C LEU A 156 2.92 -16.65 -10.04
N ARG A 157 2.97 -17.66 -9.17
CA ARG A 157 3.23 -19.07 -9.50
C ARG A 157 1.98 -19.91 -9.26
N GLU A 158 2.01 -21.18 -9.65
CA GLU A 158 0.95 -22.17 -9.33
C GLU A 158 1.01 -22.60 -7.84
N GLU A 159 0.82 -21.63 -6.93
CA GLU A 159 0.80 -21.83 -5.49
C GLU A 159 -0.36 -21.05 -4.85
N PRO A 160 -0.85 -21.45 -3.66
CA PRO A 160 -1.96 -20.77 -3.00
C PRO A 160 -1.72 -19.27 -2.80
N VAL A 161 -2.65 -18.44 -3.28
CA VAL A 161 -2.60 -16.98 -3.24
C VAL A 161 -3.66 -16.40 -2.31
N GLY A 162 -3.26 -15.45 -1.48
CA GLY A 162 -4.17 -14.56 -0.75
C GLY A 162 -4.27 -13.22 -1.45
N VAL A 163 -5.47 -12.62 -1.44
CA VAL A 163 -5.71 -11.27 -2.00
C VAL A 163 -6.26 -10.40 -0.88
N THR A 164 -5.70 -9.20 -0.70
CA THR A 164 -6.07 -8.26 0.37
C THR A 164 -6.29 -6.85 -0.13
#